data_AF-A0AAD8YY90-F1
#
_entry.id   AF-A0AAD8YY90-F1
#
_cell.length_a   1.000
_cell.length_b   1.000
_cell.length_c   1.000
_cell.angle_alpha   90.00
_cell.angle_beta   90.00
_cell.angle_gamma   90.00
#
_symmetry.space_group_name_H-M   'P 1'
#
loop_
_entity.id
_entity.type
_entity.pdbx_description
1 polymer ?
#
loop_
_entity_poly.entity_id
_entity_poly.type
_entity_poly.pdbx_seq_one_letter_code
_entity_poly.pdbx_strand_id
1 'polypeptide(L)'
;MPGFQLFMNVLRLFRALKVDEAFIDIPTLRSRLSEPSPRKKRRFRPGMRALMEIRKYQKSTDLLLRKGPFSRLVREVCQMFSKDALKWQAYALMALQE
;
A
#
# COMPACT_ATOMS: atom_id res chain seq x y z
N MET A 1 49.95 27.77 37.35
CA MET A 1 50.79 27.21 38.44
C MET A 1 50.19 25.87 38.89
N PRO A 2 50.98 24.92 39.38
CA PRO A 2 51.39 23.65 38.75
C PRO A 2 50.30 22.54 38.64
N GLY A 3 49.10 22.83 38.11
CA GLY A 3 47.99 21.85 38.02
C GLY A 3 47.75 21.17 36.66
N PHE A 4 48.37 21.63 35.56
CA PHE A 4 48.01 21.18 34.21
C PHE A 4 48.80 19.96 33.70
N GLN A 5 49.94 19.64 34.31
CA GLN A 5 50.83 18.57 33.84
C GLN A 5 50.34 17.16 34.23
N LEU A 6 49.62 17.02 35.35
CA LEU A 6 49.02 15.75 35.78
C LEU A 6 47.79 15.40 34.93
N PHE A 7 46.98 16.40 34.58
CA PHE A 7 45.77 16.22 33.76
C PHE A 7 46.11 15.84 32.31
N MET A 8 47.16 16.44 31.73
CA MET A 8 47.65 16.08 30.41
C MET A 8 48.28 14.68 30.36
N ASN A 9 48.86 14.16 31.44
CA ASN A 9 49.38 12.79 31.48
C ASN A 9 48.28 11.74 31.67
N VAL A 10 47.19 12.03 32.38
CA VAL A 10 46.02 11.12 32.50
C VAL A 10 45.23 11.07 31.19
N LEU A 11 45.06 12.20 30.50
CA LEU A 11 44.48 12.22 29.15
C LEU A 11 45.37 11.58 28.08
N ARG A 12 46.70 11.61 28.26
CA ARG A 12 47.65 10.91 27.39
C ARG A 12 47.64 9.40 27.64
N LEU A 13 47.37 8.95 28.87
CA LEU A 13 47.18 7.53 29.19
C LEU A 13 45.79 7.00 28.75
N PHE A 14 44.74 7.82 28.84
CA PHE A 14 43.42 7.50 28.26
C PHE A 14 43.41 7.51 26.73
N ARG A 15 44.32 8.26 26.09
CA ARG A 15 44.52 8.27 24.63
C ARG A 15 45.50 7.21 24.14
N ALA A 16 46.31 6.62 25.01
CA ALA A 16 47.16 5.45 24.74
C ALA A 16 46.38 4.11 24.80
N LEU A 17 45.13 4.13 25.28
CA LEU A 17 44.16 3.04 25.08
C LEU A 17 43.39 3.17 23.75
N LYS A 18 43.99 3.87 22.78
CA LYS A 18 43.56 3.92 21.39
C LYS A 18 44.69 3.32 20.57
N VAL A 19 44.84 2.00 20.71
CA VAL A 19 45.59 1.20 19.75
C VAL A 19 44.77 1.27 18.47
N ASP A 20 45.19 2.17 17.60
CA ASP A 20 44.96 2.06 16.17
C ASP A 20 45.57 0.73 15.72
N GLU A 21 44.76 -0.14 15.11
CA GLU A 21 45.07 -0.84 13.88
C GLU A 21 43.81 -1.60 13.44
N ALA A 22 43.09 -0.96 12.53
CA ALA A 22 42.18 -1.51 11.54
C ALA A 22 42.08 -3.05 11.46
N PHE A 23 41.08 -3.65 12.12
CA PHE A 23 40.60 -4.97 11.72
C PHE A 23 39.21 -5.23 12.27
N ILE A 24 38.25 -5.40 11.36
CA ILE A 24 36.82 -5.60 11.60
C ILE A 24 36.11 -4.29 11.98
N ASP A 25 35.89 -3.44 10.98
CA ASP A 25 34.51 -2.96 10.80
C ASP A 25 33.63 -4.18 11.05
N ILE A 26 32.90 -4.21 12.16
CA ILE A 26 31.75 -5.09 12.26
C ILE A 26 30.73 -4.35 11.41
N PRO A 27 30.53 -4.66 10.10
CA PRO A 27 29.28 -4.28 9.49
C PRO A 27 28.26 -4.94 10.41
N THR A 28 27.49 -4.10 11.08
CA THR A 28 26.21 -4.45 11.68
C THR A 28 25.65 -5.65 10.92
N LEU A 29 25.76 -6.86 11.51
CA LEU A 29 25.10 -8.07 11.02
C LEU A 29 23.60 -7.94 11.29
N ARG A 30 23.02 -6.77 10.99
CA ARG A 30 21.62 -6.40 11.23
C ARG A 30 20.81 -6.29 9.94
N SER A 31 21.34 -6.67 8.79
CA SER A 31 20.51 -6.72 7.57
C SER A 31 20.96 -7.69 6.49
N ARG A 32 21.58 -8.83 6.86
CA ARG A 32 21.49 -10.03 6.02
C ARG A 32 20.29 -10.91 6.38
N LEU A 33 19.22 -10.31 6.89
CA LEU A 33 17.89 -10.91 6.72
C LEU A 33 17.63 -10.83 5.22
N SER A 34 17.94 -11.93 4.53
CA SER A 34 17.57 -12.24 3.15
C SER A 34 16.54 -11.24 2.63
N GLU A 35 16.98 -10.25 1.85
CA GLU A 35 16.00 -9.48 1.10
C GLU A 35 15.16 -10.50 0.35
N PRO A 36 13.81 -10.49 0.51
CA PRO A 36 12.99 -11.46 -0.16
C PRO A 36 13.19 -11.22 -1.65
N SER A 37 13.94 -12.13 -2.28
CA SER A 37 14.13 -12.17 -3.73
C SER A 37 12.75 -11.94 -4.37
N PRO A 38 12.61 -10.99 -5.30
CA PRO A 38 11.31 -10.56 -5.79
C PRO A 38 10.56 -11.76 -6.32
N ARG A 39 9.60 -12.26 -5.53
CA ARG A 39 8.86 -13.47 -5.86
C ARG A 39 8.17 -13.23 -7.19
N LYS A 40 8.52 -14.02 -8.20
CA LYS A 40 7.93 -13.93 -9.53
C LYS A 40 6.41 -13.99 -9.39
N LYS A 41 5.70 -12.94 -9.80
CA LYS A 41 4.22 -12.89 -9.69
C LYS A 41 3.65 -14.11 -10.44
N ARG A 42 3.08 -15.05 -9.70
CA ARG A 42 2.48 -16.26 -10.28
C ARG A 42 1.35 -15.86 -11.22
N ARG A 43 1.51 -16.16 -12.51
CA ARG A 43 0.47 -15.93 -13.51
C ARG A 43 -0.60 -17.02 -13.37
N PHE A 44 -1.86 -16.62 -13.47
CA PHE A 44 -2.96 -17.57 -13.51
C PHE A 44 -3.03 -18.20 -14.90
N ARG A 45 -3.46 -19.46 -14.96
CA ARG A 45 -3.77 -20.12 -16.24
C ARG A 45 -4.92 -19.35 -16.92
N PRO A 46 -4.93 -19.25 -18.27
CA PRO A 46 -6.05 -18.63 -18.97
C PRO A 46 -7.36 -19.31 -18.54
N GLY A 47 -8.42 -18.52 -18.34
CA GLY A 47 -9.72 -18.99 -17.84
C GLY A 47 -9.84 -19.14 -16.32
N MET A 48 -8.75 -19.36 -15.58
CA MET A 48 -8.81 -19.51 -14.11
C MET A 48 -9.32 -18.24 -13.41
N ARG A 49 -8.92 -17.04 -13.87
CA ARG A 49 -9.42 -15.77 -13.33
C ARG A 49 -10.92 -15.59 -13.57
N ALA A 50 -11.38 -15.88 -14.78
CA ALA A 50 -12.80 -15.79 -15.12
C ALA A 50 -13.65 -16.74 -14.25
N LEU A 51 -13.21 -17.99 -14.04
CA LEU A 51 -13.91 -18.93 -13.15
C LEU A 51 -13.95 -18.45 -11.70
N MET A 52 -12.88 -17.83 -11.20
CA MET A 52 -12.86 -17.25 -9.86
C MET A 52 -13.81 -16.05 -9.74
N GLU A 53 -13.86 -15.19 -10.76
CA GLU A 53 -14.78 -14.05 -10.82
C GLU A 53 -16.24 -14.50 -10.89
N ILE A 54 -16.56 -15.48 -11.74
CA ILE A 54 -17.91 -16.07 -11.83
C ILE A 54 -18.34 -16.61 -10.45
N ARG A 55 -17.50 -17.40 -9.79
CA ARG A 55 -17.82 -17.94 -8.45
C ARG A 55 -17.99 -16.84 -7.41
N LYS A 56 -17.23 -15.74 -7.52
CA LYS A 56 -17.34 -14.59 -6.63
C LYS A 56 -18.68 -13.87 -6.82
N TYR A 57 -19.04 -13.54 -8.06
CA TYR A 57 -20.27 -12.81 -8.38
C TYR A 57 -21.54 -13.68 -8.29
N GLN A 58 -21.42 -15.00 -8.32
CA GLN A 58 -22.55 -15.89 -8.01
C GLN A 58 -22.78 -16.02 -6.50
N LYS A 59 -21.77 -15.75 -5.67
CA LYS A 59 -21.87 -15.85 -4.21
C LYS A 59 -22.45 -14.59 -3.57
N SER A 60 -22.16 -13.41 -4.11
CA SER A 60 -22.78 -12.15 -3.66
C SER A 60 -23.67 -11.58 -4.75
N THR A 61 -24.77 -10.96 -4.35
CA THR A 61 -25.73 -10.31 -5.26
C THR A 61 -25.50 -8.80 -5.28
N ASP A 62 -24.24 -8.38 -5.21
CA ASP A 62 -23.92 -6.94 -5.23
C ASP A 62 -24.13 -6.38 -6.63
N LEU A 63 -24.57 -5.13 -6.68
CA LEU A 63 -24.69 -4.37 -7.92
C LEU A 63 -23.37 -4.34 -8.70
N LEU A 64 -23.37 -4.91 -9.90
CA LEU A 64 -22.21 -4.98 -10.79
C LEU A 64 -21.84 -3.62 -11.40
N LEU A 65 -22.85 -2.78 -11.65
CA LEU A 65 -22.65 -1.42 -12.16
C LEU A 65 -22.52 -0.42 -11.01
N ARG A 66 -21.63 0.56 -11.19
CA ARG A 66 -21.45 1.65 -10.23
C ARG A 66 -22.71 2.53 -10.21
N LYS A 67 -23.21 2.84 -9.02
CA LYS A 67 -24.43 3.65 -8.80
C LYS A 67 -24.39 5.04 -9.46
N GLY A 68 -23.22 5.69 -9.45
CA GLY A 68 -23.03 7.04 -10.01
C GLY A 68 -23.29 7.15 -11.52
N PRO A 69 -22.52 6.43 -12.37
CA PRO A 69 -22.75 6.46 -13.82
C PRO A 69 -24.13 5.89 -14.20
N PHE A 70 -24.64 4.88 -13.50
CA PHE A 70 -25.99 4.35 -13.75
C PHE A 70 -27.07 5.42 -13.52
N SER A 71 -26.99 6.17 -12.41
CA SER A 71 -27.92 7.28 -12.12
C SER A 71 -27.87 8.39 -13.18
N ARG A 72 -26.69 8.70 -13.74
CA ARG A 72 -26.57 9.69 -14.83
C ARG A 72 -27.25 9.18 -16.10
N LEU A 73 -27.01 7.92 -16.46
CA LEU A 73 -27.62 7.30 -17.62
C LEU A 73 -29.16 7.29 -17.53
N VAL A 74 -29.71 6.91 -16.38
CA VAL A 74 -31.17 6.92 -16.15
C VAL A 74 -31.76 8.32 -16.37
N ARG A 75 -31.09 9.37 -15.88
CA ARG A 75 -31.54 10.75 -16.04
C ARG A 75 -31.48 11.22 -17.49
N GLU A 76 -30.40 10.86 -18.20
CA GLU A 76 -30.22 11.18 -19.61
C GLU A 76 -31.34 10.56 -20.46
N VAL A 77 -31.63 9.28 -20.23
CA VAL A 77 -32.72 8.56 -20.93
C VAL A 77 -34.06 9.21 -20.62
N CYS A 78 -34.38 9.50 -19.36
CA CYS A 78 -35.66 10.13 -19.01
C CYS A 78 -35.83 11.54 -19.58
N GLN A 79 -34.75 12.30 -19.73
CA GLN A 79 -34.79 13.63 -20.36
C GLN A 79 -35.17 13.58 -21.85
N MET A 80 -34.97 12.44 -22.52
CA MET A 80 -35.44 12.24 -23.89
C MET A 80 -36.96 12.07 -23.99
N PHE A 81 -37.61 11.57 -22.93
CA PHE A 81 -39.05 11.27 -22.92
C PHE A 81 -39.89 12.37 -22.29
N SER A 82 -39.36 13.07 -21.28
CA SER A 82 -40.06 14.15 -20.58
C SER A 82 -39.17 15.38 -20.51
N LYS A 83 -39.71 16.54 -20.94
CA LYS A 83 -39.03 17.84 -20.84
C LYS A 83 -39.07 18.44 -19.43
N ASP A 84 -39.91 17.89 -18.56
CA ASP A 84 -40.07 18.35 -17.19
C ASP A 84 -38.95 17.85 -16.27
N ALA A 85 -38.56 18.69 -15.31
CA ALA A 85 -37.52 18.35 -14.33
C ALA A 85 -38.03 17.30 -13.34
N LEU A 86 -37.78 16.02 -13.63
CA LEU A 86 -38.13 14.89 -12.77
C LEU A 86 -37.27 14.82 -11.51
N LYS A 87 -37.93 14.70 -10.36
CA LYS A 87 -37.28 14.40 -9.06
C LYS A 87 -37.15 12.89 -8.89
N TRP A 88 -36.03 12.46 -8.30
CA TRP A 88 -35.69 11.05 -8.17
C TRP A 88 -35.56 10.64 -6.71
N GLN A 89 -36.20 9.54 -6.34
CA GLN A 89 -35.97 8.87 -5.07
C GLN A 89 -34.77 7.94 -5.18
N ALA A 90 -33.91 7.90 -4.16
CA ALA A 90 -32.72 7.05 -4.16
C ALA A 90 -33.05 5.55 -4.29
N TYR A 91 -34.12 5.09 -3.62
CA TYR A 91 -34.59 3.71 -3.74
C TYR A 91 -35.13 3.37 -5.12
N ALA A 92 -35.77 4.32 -5.83
CA ALA A 92 -36.24 4.08 -7.19
C ALA A 92 -35.07 3.84 -8.15
N LEU A 93 -33.97 4.60 -8.01
CA LEU A 93 -32.77 4.40 -8.81
C LEU A 93 -32.08 3.06 -8.51
N MET A 94 -32.15 2.56 -7.27
CA MET A 94 -31.65 1.23 -6.94
C MET A 94 -32.55 0.13 -7.51
N ALA A 95 -33.87 0.28 -7.38
CA ALA A 95 -34.85 -0.67 -7.90
C ALA A 95 -34.84 -0.80 -9.43
N LEU A 96 -34.40 0.24 -10.15
CA LEU A 96 -34.18 0.16 -11.60
C LEU A 96 -32.96 -0.70 -11.98
N GLN A 97 -32.05 -0.95 -11.04
CA GLN A 97 -30.81 -1.68 -11.26
C GLN A 97 -30.82 -3.11 -10.69
N GLU A 98 -31.53 -3.32 -9.57
CA GLU A 98 -31.81 -4.64 -8.98
C GLU A 98 -32.54 -5.55 -9.99
#